data_AF-A0AAD4L7L9-F1
#
_entry.id   AF-A0AAD4L7L9-F1
#
_cell.length_a   1.000
_cell.length_b   1.000
_cell.length_c   1.000
_cell.angle_alpha   90.00
_cell.angle_beta   90.00
_cell.angle_gamma   90.00
#
_symmetry.space_group_name_H-M   'P 1'
#
loop_
_entity.id
_entity.type
_entity.pdbx_description
1 polymer ?
#
loop_
_entity_poly.entity_id
_entity_poly.type
_entity_poly.pdbx_seq_one_letter_code
_entity_poly.pdbx_strand_id
1 'polypeptide(L)'
;MPTLDTNTDCTHQLLPTDPLLRDALSHLPTLLCPAEAAKTMTSILWNCVKLNNTIGRYGRHTKQIWATTKVENMRQYLDDIAQHEYEEAVRIVKRDNAFSAGKDMQTRYNETVYWEIISKGAKLVDPATLPASKGPLDGFTMAEKAATKVFMLEAGFGTGTENQRRCRNLWKKLSEIRKAGVGKILLYRTNEFDTYCKRFANEAASLTDVVMSWEKVYGPLLEQLETRMMKLSAGDFTGVSDFLQPFVAERLGIKEASWNNAFNEWHFDEEAAAFGLVCNPTVTSDDPFWCISDQHIMSESGRNKSIFMFLFPRNDRYLSVCPIVPVNQGDILGLFAGTIRFSDDFDRLYGIRGPFEKLWLDYSQVTGTLNQMKVSQHSEEANVQLHWEPVKKQEDKATHVSWIVSVRALKAIMPFEEILREAPQKEQYLLHQSEKFARQGFTKSKANYGRNAL
;
A
#
# COMPACT_ATOMS: atom_id res chain seq x y z
N MET A 1 21.99 -27.97 29.64
CA MET A 1 22.27 -28.69 28.38
C MET A 1 21.30 -29.84 28.32
N PRO A 2 20.37 -29.89 27.36
CA PRO A 2 20.63 -29.78 25.92
C PRO A 2 19.97 -28.55 25.25
N THR A 3 20.57 -28.15 24.14
CA THR A 3 20.13 -27.15 23.17
C THR A 3 18.99 -27.72 22.32
N LEU A 4 17.86 -27.02 22.25
CA LEU A 4 16.86 -27.24 21.21
C LEU A 4 17.02 -26.14 20.16
N ASP A 5 17.55 -26.52 19.01
CA ASP A 5 17.62 -25.70 17.80
C ASP A 5 16.20 -25.35 17.34
N THR A 6 15.85 -24.07 17.39
CA THR A 6 14.68 -23.53 16.69
C THR A 6 15.12 -22.98 15.34
N ASN A 7 15.39 -23.89 14.41
CA ASN A 7 15.33 -23.60 12.99
C ASN A 7 13.89 -23.89 12.52
N THR A 8 12.98 -22.94 12.79
CA THR A 8 11.73 -22.86 12.04
C THR A 8 11.99 -21.99 10.82
N ASP A 9 12.36 -22.70 9.76
CA ASP A 9 12.45 -22.24 8.39
C ASP A 9 11.08 -21.72 7.95
N CYS A 10 10.87 -20.40 8.03
CA CYS A 10 9.75 -19.74 7.38
C CYS A 10 10.04 -19.74 5.87
N THR A 11 9.72 -20.84 5.20
CA THR A 11 9.56 -20.86 3.74
C THR A 11 8.52 -19.81 3.37
N HIS A 12 9.00 -18.63 2.99
CA HIS A 12 8.25 -17.65 2.24
C HIS A 12 7.73 -18.35 0.98
N GLN A 13 6.43 -18.64 0.94
CA GLN A 13 5.78 -18.98 -0.32
C GLN A 13 5.79 -17.71 -1.17
N LEU A 14 6.85 -17.59 -1.97
CA LEU A 14 6.93 -16.71 -3.12
C LEU A 14 5.67 -16.90 -3.96
N LEU A 15 5.13 -15.79 -4.47
CA LEU A 15 4.04 -15.73 -5.45
C LEU A 15 4.01 -17.00 -6.32
N PRO A 16 2.89 -17.74 -6.39
CA PRO A 16 2.78 -18.77 -7.39
C PRO A 16 2.96 -18.11 -8.75
N THR A 17 3.82 -18.71 -9.54
CA THR A 17 4.11 -18.42 -10.94
C THR A 17 2.90 -17.87 -11.71
N ASP A 18 3.23 -16.87 -12.53
CA ASP A 18 2.57 -16.01 -13.53
C ASP A 18 1.14 -16.26 -14.10
N PRO A 19 0.52 -17.46 -14.21
CA PRO A 19 -0.82 -17.55 -14.82
C PRO A 19 -1.99 -17.04 -13.94
N LEU A 20 -1.92 -17.21 -12.62
CA LEU A 20 -3.04 -16.92 -11.72
C LEU A 20 -3.32 -15.43 -11.55
N LEU A 21 -2.28 -14.59 -11.59
CA LEU A 21 -2.44 -13.14 -11.48
C LEU A 21 -3.03 -12.56 -12.78
N ARG A 22 -2.67 -13.13 -13.94
CA ARG A 22 -3.19 -12.75 -15.26
C ARG A 22 -4.66 -13.12 -15.44
N ASP A 23 -5.04 -14.33 -15.03
CA ASP A 23 -6.44 -14.78 -15.01
C ASP A 23 -7.25 -13.99 -13.97
N ALA A 24 -6.70 -13.72 -12.78
CA ALA A 24 -7.35 -12.91 -11.76
C ALA A 24 -7.61 -11.46 -12.21
N LEU A 25 -6.67 -10.84 -12.93
CA LEU A 25 -6.83 -9.51 -13.52
C LEU A 25 -7.91 -9.48 -14.61
N SER A 26 -8.13 -10.59 -15.32
CA SER A 26 -9.18 -10.69 -16.36
C SER A 26 -10.61 -10.75 -15.82
N HIS A 27 -10.79 -11.16 -14.56
CA HIS A 27 -12.10 -11.24 -13.86
C HIS A 27 -12.39 -10.04 -12.95
N LEU A 28 -11.49 -9.06 -12.91
CA LEU A 28 -11.47 -7.98 -11.96
C LEU A 28 -12.66 -6.99 -12.05
N PRO A 29 -13.20 -6.68 -13.25
CA PRO A 29 -14.43 -5.90 -13.38
C PRO A 29 -15.65 -6.56 -12.71
N THR A 30 -15.66 -7.90 -12.62
CA THR A 30 -16.72 -8.67 -11.94
C THR A 30 -16.48 -8.75 -10.44
N LEU A 31 -15.22 -8.74 -9.99
CA LEU A 31 -14.81 -8.84 -8.58
C LEU A 31 -15.08 -7.57 -7.76
N LEU A 32 -14.98 -6.39 -8.38
CA LEU A 32 -15.17 -5.08 -7.74
C LEU A 32 -16.52 -4.43 -8.06
N CYS A 33 -17.40 -5.17 -8.75
CA CYS A 33 -18.78 -4.81 -8.95
C CYS A 33 -19.64 -5.59 -7.93
N PRO A 34 -20.46 -4.92 -7.09
CA PRO A 34 -20.82 -3.51 -7.13
C PRO A 34 -19.81 -2.58 -6.45
N ALA A 35 -19.91 -1.27 -6.69
CA ALA A 35 -19.04 -0.20 -6.16
C ALA A 35 -18.75 -0.27 -4.64
N GLU A 36 -19.64 -0.91 -3.86
CA GLU A 36 -19.42 -1.18 -2.45
C GLU A 36 -18.20 -2.10 -2.20
N ALA A 37 -17.92 -3.07 -3.08
CA ALA A 37 -16.74 -3.93 -3.04
C ALA A 37 -15.44 -3.13 -3.22
N ALA A 38 -15.39 -2.26 -4.24
CA ALA A 38 -14.26 -1.37 -4.49
C ALA A 38 -13.99 -0.45 -3.30
N LYS A 39 -15.04 0.12 -2.69
CA LYS A 39 -14.92 0.94 -1.48
C LYS A 39 -14.35 0.15 -0.30
N THR A 40 -14.86 -1.06 -0.06
CA THR A 40 -14.40 -1.96 1.00
C THR A 40 -12.92 -2.35 0.83
N MET A 41 -12.52 -2.76 -0.37
CA MET A 41 -11.12 -3.14 -0.60
C MET A 41 -10.19 -1.94 -0.51
N THR A 42 -10.63 -0.77 -0.98
CA THR A 42 -9.88 0.48 -0.81
C THR A 42 -9.65 0.78 0.67
N SER A 43 -10.67 0.68 1.54
CA SER A 43 -10.49 0.93 2.97
C SER A 43 -9.53 -0.06 3.63
N ILE A 44 -9.55 -1.33 3.23
CA ILE A 44 -8.61 -2.36 3.70
C ILE A 44 -7.17 -2.01 3.31
N LEU A 45 -6.92 -1.65 2.05
CA LEU A 45 -5.60 -1.29 1.55
C LEU A 45 -5.03 -0.05 2.28
N TRP A 46 -5.87 0.96 2.51
CA TRP A 46 -5.50 2.12 3.32
C TRP A 46 -5.19 1.77 4.76
N ASN A 47 -5.99 0.89 5.37
CA ASN A 47 -5.76 0.44 6.74
C ASN A 47 -4.43 -0.34 6.84
N CYS A 48 -4.08 -1.14 5.83
CA CYS A 48 -2.78 -1.79 5.70
C CYS A 48 -1.63 -0.77 5.68
N VAL A 49 -1.70 0.25 4.82
CA VAL A 49 -0.69 1.31 4.75
C VAL A 49 -0.56 2.05 6.08
N LYS A 50 -1.69 2.47 6.66
CA LYS A 50 -1.73 3.20 7.93
C LYS A 50 -1.06 2.42 9.06
N LEU A 51 -1.53 1.20 9.31
CA LEU A 51 -1.07 0.39 10.42
C LEU A 51 0.41 0.03 10.28
N ASN A 52 0.85 -0.38 9.09
CA ASN A 52 2.25 -0.74 8.86
C ASN A 52 3.19 0.46 8.87
N ASN A 53 2.74 1.66 8.49
CA ASN A 53 3.53 2.88 8.65
C ASN A 53 3.70 3.22 10.14
N THR A 54 2.64 3.13 10.95
CA THR A 54 2.72 3.39 12.40
C THR A 54 3.58 2.34 13.12
N ILE A 55 3.36 1.05 12.86
CA ILE A 55 4.12 -0.06 13.44
C ILE A 55 5.57 -0.06 12.95
N GLY A 56 5.79 0.19 11.66
CA GLY A 56 7.12 0.18 11.05
C GLY A 56 8.04 1.26 11.64
N ARG A 57 7.51 2.47 11.87
CA ARG A 57 8.29 3.61 12.40
C ARG A 57 8.54 3.54 13.89
N TYR A 58 7.62 2.98 14.68
CA TYR A 58 7.67 3.10 16.15
C TYR A 58 7.49 1.79 16.92
N GLY A 59 7.09 0.70 16.27
CA GLY A 59 6.71 -0.57 16.92
C GLY A 59 7.78 -1.66 16.92
N ARG A 60 8.97 -1.46 16.32
CA ARG A 60 9.98 -2.54 16.14
C ARG A 60 10.77 -2.89 17.39
N HIS A 61 10.52 -2.26 18.52
CA HIS A 61 11.14 -2.65 19.77
C HIS A 61 10.16 -3.56 20.50
N THR A 62 10.36 -4.88 20.36
CA THR A 62 9.90 -5.93 21.28
C THR A 62 10.53 -5.77 22.68
N LYS A 63 10.69 -4.54 23.17
CA LYS A 63 11.04 -4.28 24.56
C LYS A 63 9.80 -4.51 25.41
N GLN A 64 10.04 -5.06 26.60
CA GLN A 64 9.06 -5.30 27.65
C GLN A 64 8.13 -4.10 27.81
N ILE A 65 6.86 -4.33 27.48
CA ILE A 65 5.78 -3.35 27.48
C ILE A 65 5.45 -2.97 28.93
N TRP A 66 5.14 -1.70 29.19
CA TRP A 66 4.37 -1.30 30.38
C TRP A 66 2.87 -1.58 30.16
N ALA A 67 2.51 -2.86 29.98
CA ALA A 67 1.12 -3.28 29.95
C ALA A 67 0.72 -3.64 31.38
N THR A 68 -0.04 -2.76 32.02
CA THR A 68 -0.47 -2.92 33.42
C THR A 68 -1.97 -2.71 33.52
N THR A 69 -2.63 -3.49 34.39
CA THR A 69 -4.01 -3.24 34.81
C THR A 69 -4.07 -2.48 36.14
N LYS A 70 -2.92 -2.22 36.79
CA LYS A 70 -2.82 -1.47 38.03
C LYS A 70 -2.81 0.03 37.76
N VAL A 71 -3.74 0.76 38.37
CA VAL A 71 -3.95 2.20 38.15
C VAL A 71 -2.74 3.02 38.62
N GLU A 72 -2.11 2.61 39.71
CA GLU A 72 -0.94 3.28 40.29
C GLU A 72 0.24 3.27 39.31
N ASN A 73 0.47 2.11 38.69
CA ASN A 73 1.49 1.93 37.67
C ASN A 73 1.20 2.78 36.41
N MET A 74 -0.07 2.96 36.04
CA MET A 74 -0.43 3.85 34.92
C MET A 74 -0.12 5.32 35.24
N ARG A 75 -0.41 5.76 36.47
CA ARG A 75 -0.11 7.13 36.91
C ARG A 75 1.39 7.39 36.95
N GLN A 76 2.15 6.46 37.53
CA GLN A 76 3.61 6.55 37.58
C GLN A 76 4.21 6.66 36.17
N TYR A 77 3.72 5.86 35.23
CA TYR A 77 4.18 5.92 33.85
C TYR A 77 3.89 7.27 33.15
N LEU A 78 2.74 7.89 33.44
CA LEU A 78 2.43 9.23 32.93
C LEU A 78 3.38 10.29 33.51
N ASP A 79 3.67 10.21 34.81
CA ASP A 79 4.61 11.12 35.47
C ASP A 79 6.04 10.93 34.91
N ASP A 80 6.44 9.70 34.60
CA ASP A 80 7.73 9.39 33.96
C ASP A 80 7.82 10.01 32.55
N ILE A 81 6.77 9.89 31.72
CA ILE A 81 6.72 10.52 30.39
C ILE A 81 6.89 12.05 30.51
N ALA A 82 6.21 12.68 31.46
CA ALA A 82 6.23 14.13 31.64
C ALA A 82 7.61 14.68 32.07
N GLN A 83 8.49 13.83 32.61
CA GLN A 83 9.84 14.20 33.00
C GLN A 83 10.86 14.11 31.84
N HIS A 84 10.49 13.52 30.72
CA HIS A 84 11.37 13.43 29.55
C HIS A 84 11.39 14.74 28.75
N GLU A 85 12.54 15.03 28.12
CA GLU A 85 12.67 16.09 27.12
C GLU A 85 11.72 15.87 25.94
N TYR A 86 11.33 16.96 25.26
CA TYR A 86 10.28 16.96 24.23
C TYR A 86 10.44 15.84 23.20
N GLU A 87 11.62 15.68 22.60
CA GLU A 87 11.85 14.68 21.55
C GLU A 87 11.68 13.24 22.07
N GLU A 88 12.10 12.97 23.31
CA GLU A 88 12.00 11.66 23.92
C GLU A 88 10.55 11.36 24.34
N ALA A 89 9.86 12.33 24.94
CA ALA A 89 8.45 12.22 25.28
C ALA A 89 7.59 11.95 24.03
N VAL A 90 7.84 12.70 22.93
CA VAL A 90 7.16 12.48 21.64
C VAL A 90 7.46 11.08 21.08
N ARG A 91 8.69 10.60 21.20
CA ARG A 91 9.07 9.26 20.75
C ARG A 91 8.33 8.17 21.54
N ILE A 92 8.21 8.33 22.86
CA ILE A 92 7.46 7.42 23.73
C ILE A 92 5.98 7.39 23.34
N VAL A 93 5.33 8.55 23.18
CA VAL A 93 3.91 8.64 22.77
C VAL A 93 3.69 7.98 21.41
N LYS A 94 4.57 8.22 20.43
CA LYS A 94 4.48 7.61 19.09
C LYS A 94 4.60 6.08 19.14
N ARG A 95 5.48 5.55 20.00
CA ARG A 95 5.61 4.11 20.24
C ARG A 95 4.34 3.52 20.86
N ASP A 96 3.77 4.16 21.87
CA ASP A 96 2.57 3.67 22.54
C ASP A 96 1.34 3.70 21.62
N ASN A 97 1.25 4.70 20.75
CA ASN A 97 0.24 4.76 19.67
C ASN A 97 0.41 3.61 18.67
N ALA A 98 1.65 3.30 18.27
CA ALA A 98 1.93 2.17 17.37
C ALA A 98 1.56 0.82 17.99
N PHE A 99 1.85 0.64 19.28
CA PHE A 99 1.45 -0.55 20.02
C PHE A 99 -0.08 -0.68 20.09
N SER A 100 -0.78 0.40 20.42
CA SER A 100 -2.25 0.43 20.47
C SER A 100 -2.87 0.06 19.13
N ALA A 101 -2.32 0.60 18.02
CA ALA A 101 -2.75 0.25 16.67
C ALA A 101 -2.54 -1.24 16.35
N GLY A 102 -1.39 -1.82 16.74
CA GLY A 102 -1.14 -3.26 16.63
C GLY A 102 -2.09 -4.10 17.48
N LYS A 103 -2.44 -3.63 18.69
CA LYS A 103 -3.38 -4.30 19.58
C LYS A 103 -4.81 -4.28 19.05
N ASP A 104 -5.24 -3.16 18.46
CA ASP A 104 -6.55 -3.04 17.82
C ASP A 104 -6.67 -4.00 16.63
N MET A 105 -5.62 -4.08 15.80
CA MET A 105 -5.50 -5.03 14.69
C MET A 105 -5.61 -6.48 15.18
N GLN A 106 -4.84 -6.85 16.22
CA GLN A 106 -4.92 -8.18 16.84
C GLN A 106 -6.33 -8.47 17.39
N THR A 107 -6.93 -7.50 18.08
CA THR A 107 -8.25 -7.66 18.70
C THR A 107 -9.32 -7.93 17.65
N ARG A 108 -9.32 -7.16 16.54
CA ARG A 108 -10.22 -7.41 15.41
C ARG A 108 -9.98 -8.79 14.81
N TYR A 109 -8.74 -9.17 14.56
CA TYR A 109 -8.43 -10.48 14.00
C TYR A 109 -8.88 -11.62 14.92
N ASN A 110 -8.76 -11.47 16.25
CA ASN A 110 -9.24 -12.45 17.23
C ASN A 110 -10.76 -12.67 17.16
N GLU A 111 -11.55 -11.67 16.77
CA GLU A 111 -13.01 -11.86 16.65
C GLU A 111 -13.40 -12.95 15.64
N THR A 112 -12.51 -13.26 14.70
CA THR A 112 -12.72 -14.32 13.70
C THR A 112 -12.78 -15.72 14.32
N VAL A 113 -12.33 -15.90 15.57
CA VAL A 113 -12.43 -17.18 16.30
C VAL A 113 -13.59 -17.23 17.28
N TYR A 114 -14.27 -16.12 17.57
CA TYR A 114 -15.30 -16.07 18.61
C TYR A 114 -16.47 -17.00 18.31
N TRP A 115 -16.86 -17.13 17.04
CA TRP A 115 -17.92 -18.06 16.66
C TRP A 115 -17.57 -19.53 16.93
N GLU A 116 -16.29 -19.91 16.86
CA GLU A 116 -15.87 -21.27 17.19
C GLU A 116 -15.93 -21.53 18.69
N ILE A 117 -15.60 -20.52 19.51
CA ILE A 117 -15.77 -20.58 20.97
C ILE A 117 -17.25 -20.73 21.31
N ILE A 118 -18.10 -19.90 20.71
CA ILE A 118 -19.56 -19.97 20.88
C ILE A 118 -20.11 -21.33 20.43
N SER A 119 -19.66 -21.83 19.28
CA SER A 119 -20.07 -23.14 18.76
C SER A 119 -19.68 -24.29 19.68
N LYS A 120 -18.52 -24.20 20.35
CA LYS A 120 -18.12 -25.16 21.40
C LYS A 120 -19.04 -25.05 22.62
N GLY A 121 -19.34 -23.83 23.07
CA GLY A 121 -20.28 -23.59 24.18
C GLY A 121 -21.69 -24.10 23.88
N ALA A 122 -22.19 -23.90 22.67
CA ALA A 122 -23.51 -24.36 22.25
C ALA A 122 -23.68 -25.88 22.33
N LYS A 123 -22.62 -26.66 22.07
CA LYS A 123 -22.63 -28.12 22.19
C LYS A 123 -22.76 -28.62 23.63
N LEU A 124 -22.49 -27.77 24.61
CA LEU A 124 -22.58 -28.10 26.04
C LEU A 124 -23.94 -27.70 26.65
N VAL A 125 -24.80 -27.01 25.89
CA VAL A 125 -26.12 -26.59 26.37
C VAL A 125 -27.10 -27.75 26.25
N ASP A 126 -27.72 -28.13 27.37
CA ASP A 126 -28.80 -29.12 27.38
C ASP A 126 -30.03 -28.60 26.61
N PRO A 127 -30.44 -29.25 25.50
CA PRO A 127 -31.62 -28.85 24.73
C PRO A 127 -32.90 -28.79 25.56
N ALA A 128 -33.03 -29.59 26.63
CA ALA A 128 -34.22 -29.62 27.48
C ALA A 128 -34.39 -28.34 28.31
N THR A 129 -33.32 -27.56 28.51
CA THR A 129 -33.34 -26.31 29.29
C THR A 129 -33.69 -25.08 28.45
N LEU A 130 -33.82 -25.22 27.13
CA LEU A 130 -33.98 -24.11 26.20
C LEU A 130 -35.46 -23.82 25.90
N PRO A 131 -35.84 -22.53 25.85
CA PRO A 131 -37.19 -22.17 25.43
C PRO A 131 -37.40 -22.51 23.95
N ALA A 132 -38.64 -22.86 23.60
CA ALA A 132 -39.02 -23.10 22.21
C ALA A 132 -38.68 -21.88 21.34
N SER A 133 -38.20 -22.13 20.11
CA SER A 133 -37.86 -21.06 19.17
C SER A 133 -39.10 -20.22 18.86
N LYS A 134 -39.03 -18.91 19.14
CA LYS A 134 -40.07 -17.95 18.77
C LYS A 134 -39.60 -17.07 17.62
N GLY A 135 -40.43 -16.91 16.59
CA GLY A 135 -40.18 -16.05 15.43
C GLY A 135 -39.61 -16.77 14.21
N PRO A 136 -39.32 -16.03 13.13
CA PRO A 136 -38.78 -16.57 11.88
C PRO A 136 -37.42 -17.26 12.09
N LEU A 137 -37.14 -18.29 11.29
CA LEU A 137 -35.84 -18.95 11.27
C LEU A 137 -34.75 -17.94 10.87
N ASP A 138 -33.85 -17.63 11.80
CA ASP A 138 -32.74 -16.68 11.59
C ASP A 138 -31.40 -17.37 11.34
N GLY A 139 -31.40 -18.69 11.12
CA GLY A 139 -30.20 -19.48 10.83
C GLY A 139 -29.34 -19.82 12.07
N PHE A 140 -29.90 -19.68 13.28
CA PHE A 140 -29.26 -20.02 14.55
C PHE A 140 -30.17 -20.86 15.43
N THR A 141 -29.60 -21.89 16.05
CA THR A 141 -30.24 -22.71 17.07
C THR A 141 -30.42 -21.92 18.38
N MET A 142 -31.34 -22.37 19.23
CA MET A 142 -31.53 -21.77 20.56
C MET A 142 -30.28 -21.96 21.45
N ALA A 143 -29.56 -23.07 21.29
CA ALA A 143 -28.31 -23.34 21.98
C ALA A 143 -27.22 -22.33 21.59
N GLU A 144 -27.08 -22.04 20.30
CA GLU A 144 -26.14 -21.01 19.81
C GLU A 144 -26.51 -19.61 20.30
N LYS A 145 -27.81 -19.27 20.36
CA LYS A 145 -28.28 -17.98 20.91
C LYS A 145 -27.95 -17.87 22.40
N ALA A 146 -28.21 -18.93 23.18
CA ALA A 146 -27.88 -18.98 24.60
C ALA A 146 -26.37 -18.87 24.84
N ALA A 147 -25.56 -19.68 24.14
CA ALA A 147 -24.11 -19.65 24.23
C ALA A 147 -23.51 -18.30 23.80
N THR A 148 -24.08 -17.65 22.78
CA THR A 148 -23.68 -16.29 22.38
C THR A 148 -23.89 -15.30 23.52
N LYS A 149 -25.05 -15.33 24.18
CA LYS A 149 -25.35 -14.42 25.30
C LYS A 149 -24.38 -14.62 26.46
N VAL A 150 -24.10 -15.89 26.80
CA VAL A 150 -23.14 -16.25 27.86
C VAL A 150 -21.74 -15.75 27.51
N PHE A 151 -21.25 -16.07 26.30
CA PHE A 151 -19.95 -15.60 25.82
C PHE A 151 -19.85 -14.07 25.85
N MET A 152 -20.87 -13.36 25.38
CA MET A 152 -20.88 -11.90 25.40
C MET A 152 -20.81 -11.35 26.82
N LEU A 153 -21.56 -11.93 27.77
CA LEU A 153 -21.52 -11.53 29.17
C LEU A 153 -20.12 -11.74 29.78
N GLU A 154 -19.54 -12.93 29.59
CA GLU A 154 -18.22 -13.29 30.14
C GLU A 154 -17.07 -12.48 29.51
N ALA A 155 -17.16 -12.19 28.22
CA ALA A 155 -16.17 -11.41 27.50
C ALA A 155 -16.40 -9.88 27.58
N GLY A 156 -17.39 -9.42 28.35
CA GLY A 156 -17.63 -7.99 28.62
C GLY A 156 -18.32 -7.22 27.50
N PHE A 157 -19.01 -7.88 26.58
CA PHE A 157 -19.82 -7.25 25.53
C PHE A 157 -21.22 -6.90 26.03
N GLY A 158 -21.78 -5.79 25.54
CA GLY A 158 -23.16 -5.40 25.84
C GLY A 158 -24.18 -6.45 25.36
N THR A 159 -25.02 -6.96 26.25
CA THR A 159 -25.96 -8.06 25.95
C THR A 159 -27.33 -7.58 25.46
N GLY A 160 -27.45 -6.40 24.87
CA GLY A 160 -28.71 -5.95 24.25
C GLY A 160 -29.15 -6.89 23.12
N THR A 161 -30.45 -7.12 22.96
CA THR A 161 -30.99 -8.11 21.99
C THR A 161 -30.52 -7.86 20.56
N GLU A 162 -30.59 -6.62 20.10
CA GLU A 162 -30.11 -6.24 18.76
C GLU A 162 -28.58 -6.37 18.63
N ASN A 163 -27.83 -6.04 19.69
CA ASN A 163 -26.38 -6.23 19.69
C ASN A 163 -25.99 -7.71 19.61
N GLN A 164 -26.65 -8.57 20.39
CA GLN A 164 -26.44 -10.02 20.32
C GLN A 164 -26.66 -10.55 18.91
N ARG A 165 -27.75 -10.12 18.24
CA ARG A 165 -28.03 -10.52 16.86
C ARG A 165 -26.93 -10.07 15.90
N ARG A 166 -26.51 -8.80 15.98
CA ARG A 166 -25.47 -8.22 15.11
C ARG A 166 -24.11 -8.91 15.31
N CYS A 167 -23.67 -9.07 16.55
CA CYS A 167 -22.41 -9.73 16.89
C CYS A 167 -22.41 -11.19 16.41
N ARG A 168 -23.48 -11.95 16.69
CA ARG A 168 -23.59 -13.35 16.28
C ARG A 168 -23.50 -13.53 14.77
N ASN A 169 -24.24 -12.71 14.01
CA ASN A 169 -24.21 -12.73 12.56
C ASN A 169 -22.82 -12.43 12.00
N LEU A 170 -22.18 -11.40 12.54
CA LEU A 170 -20.86 -10.97 12.11
C LEU A 170 -19.81 -12.05 12.43
N TRP A 171 -19.73 -12.52 13.68
CA TRP A 171 -18.72 -13.49 14.10
C TRP A 171 -18.85 -14.83 13.36
N LYS A 172 -20.07 -15.28 13.06
CA LYS A 172 -20.29 -16.48 12.24
C LYS A 172 -19.69 -16.31 10.84
N LYS A 173 -20.05 -15.21 10.15
CA LYS A 173 -19.52 -14.89 8.81
C LYS A 173 -17.99 -14.77 8.81
N LEU A 174 -17.42 -14.05 9.79
CA LEU A 174 -15.97 -13.90 9.91
C LEU A 174 -15.25 -15.24 10.12
N SER A 175 -15.82 -16.14 10.93
CA SER A 175 -15.27 -17.48 11.15
C SER A 175 -15.33 -18.34 9.91
N GLU A 176 -16.43 -18.28 9.14
CA GLU A 176 -16.58 -19.00 7.87
C GLU A 176 -15.55 -18.50 6.84
N ILE A 177 -15.40 -17.18 6.70
CA ILE A 177 -14.40 -16.55 5.82
C ILE A 177 -12.98 -16.96 6.21
N ARG A 178 -12.65 -16.95 7.52
CA ARG A 178 -11.35 -17.39 8.02
C ARG A 178 -11.07 -18.86 7.69
N LYS A 179 -12.05 -19.74 7.92
CA LYS A 179 -11.93 -21.18 7.63
C LYS A 179 -11.76 -21.48 6.15
N ALA A 180 -12.27 -20.61 5.27
CA ALA A 180 -12.05 -20.70 3.84
C ALA A 180 -10.62 -20.32 3.41
N GLY A 181 -9.80 -19.79 4.31
CA GLY A 181 -8.40 -19.44 4.04
C GLY A 181 -8.13 -17.95 3.83
N VAL A 182 -9.12 -17.08 4.06
CA VAL A 182 -8.90 -15.62 3.99
C VAL A 182 -8.13 -15.15 5.21
N GLY A 183 -6.93 -14.62 5.00
CA GLY A 183 -6.03 -14.17 6.07
C GLY A 183 -5.83 -12.66 6.06
N LYS A 184 -5.22 -12.13 5.00
CA LYS A 184 -4.75 -10.74 4.90
C LYS A 184 -5.90 -9.74 4.92
N ILE A 185 -6.99 -10.02 4.19
CA ILE A 185 -8.20 -9.17 4.25
C ILE A 185 -8.77 -9.11 5.67
N LEU A 186 -8.87 -10.25 6.37
CA LEU A 186 -9.38 -10.29 7.75
C LEU A 186 -8.45 -9.57 8.72
N LEU A 187 -7.14 -9.65 8.49
CA LEU A 187 -6.12 -9.01 9.30
C LEU A 187 -6.18 -7.47 9.23
N TYR A 188 -6.43 -6.92 8.04
CA TYR A 188 -6.56 -5.48 7.81
C TYR A 188 -8.00 -4.96 7.74
N ARG A 189 -8.98 -5.78 8.15
CA ARG A 189 -10.39 -5.45 8.00
C ARG A 189 -10.77 -4.13 8.70
N THR A 190 -11.76 -3.45 8.12
CA THR A 190 -12.27 -2.16 8.60
C THR A 190 -13.76 -2.24 8.90
N ASN A 191 -14.32 -1.15 9.46
CA ASN A 191 -15.76 -1.06 9.72
C ASN A 191 -16.58 -1.11 8.41
N GLU A 192 -16.02 -0.64 7.29
CA GLU A 192 -16.62 -0.78 5.96
C GLU A 192 -16.75 -2.25 5.58
N PHE A 193 -15.70 -3.07 5.79
CA PHE A 193 -15.75 -4.51 5.57
C PHE A 193 -16.80 -5.19 6.47
N ASP A 194 -16.84 -4.85 7.76
CA ASP A 194 -17.84 -5.40 8.68
C ASP A 194 -19.26 -5.01 8.26
N THR A 195 -19.45 -3.79 7.73
CA THR A 195 -20.73 -3.29 7.21
C THR A 195 -21.12 -4.02 5.92
N TYR A 196 -20.16 -4.23 5.02
CA TYR A 196 -20.35 -5.01 3.80
C TYR A 196 -20.80 -6.44 4.15
N CYS A 197 -20.09 -7.11 5.05
CA CYS A 197 -20.45 -8.46 5.51
C CYS A 197 -21.85 -8.51 6.13
N LYS A 198 -22.26 -7.49 6.90
CA LYS A 198 -23.59 -7.41 7.51
C LYS A 198 -24.69 -7.23 6.48
N ARG A 199 -24.48 -6.39 5.46
CA ARG A 199 -25.47 -6.04 4.43
C ARG A 199 -25.55 -7.05 3.29
N PHE A 200 -24.52 -7.88 3.10
CA PHE A 200 -24.49 -8.91 2.06
C PHE A 200 -25.72 -9.83 2.19
N ALA A 201 -26.68 -9.62 1.28
CA ALA A 201 -27.80 -10.51 1.05
C ALA A 201 -27.31 -11.66 0.18
N ASN A 202 -27.88 -12.86 0.38
CA ASN A 202 -27.54 -14.03 -0.44
C ASN A 202 -28.00 -13.81 -1.89
N GLU A 203 -27.18 -13.10 -2.66
CA GLU A 203 -27.24 -13.09 -4.12
C GLU A 203 -26.52 -14.35 -4.64
N ALA A 204 -26.47 -14.56 -5.95
CA ALA A 204 -26.09 -15.83 -6.59
C ALA A 204 -24.74 -16.47 -6.15
N ALA A 205 -23.90 -15.76 -5.39
CA ALA A 205 -22.63 -16.25 -4.82
C ALA A 205 -22.61 -16.09 -3.29
N SER A 206 -21.93 -17.02 -2.59
CA SER A 206 -21.75 -16.90 -1.14
C SER A 206 -20.77 -15.77 -0.78
N LEU A 207 -20.99 -15.09 0.35
CA LEU A 207 -20.06 -14.06 0.84
C LEU A 207 -18.62 -14.60 0.97
N THR A 208 -18.49 -15.85 1.42
CA THR A 208 -17.19 -16.52 1.55
C THR A 208 -16.48 -16.65 0.21
N ASP A 209 -17.19 -17.07 -0.85
CA ASP A 209 -16.61 -17.19 -2.18
C ASP A 209 -16.18 -15.83 -2.73
N VAL A 210 -17.01 -14.79 -2.53
CA VAL A 210 -16.69 -13.42 -2.93
C VAL A 210 -15.44 -12.92 -2.22
N VAL A 211 -15.36 -13.00 -0.89
CA VAL A 211 -14.18 -12.51 -0.15
C VAL A 211 -12.94 -13.36 -0.44
N MET A 212 -13.10 -14.68 -0.63
CA MET A 212 -11.99 -15.54 -1.03
C MET A 212 -11.46 -15.18 -2.42
N SER A 213 -12.33 -14.78 -3.35
CA SER A 213 -11.91 -14.29 -4.65
C SER A 213 -11.12 -12.98 -4.55
N TRP A 214 -11.48 -12.08 -3.63
CA TRP A 214 -10.68 -10.89 -3.34
C TRP A 214 -9.33 -11.23 -2.72
N GLU A 215 -9.29 -12.15 -1.75
CA GLU A 215 -8.05 -12.57 -1.10
C GLU A 215 -7.04 -13.15 -2.10
N LYS A 216 -7.51 -13.93 -3.08
CA LYS A 216 -6.63 -14.46 -4.15
C LYS A 216 -5.93 -13.36 -4.95
N VAL A 217 -6.58 -12.21 -5.15
CA VAL A 217 -6.01 -11.08 -5.90
C VAL A 217 -5.22 -10.16 -4.98
N TYR A 218 -5.83 -9.74 -3.87
CA TYR A 218 -5.31 -8.70 -2.99
C TYR A 218 -4.40 -9.21 -1.88
N GLY A 219 -4.45 -10.49 -1.52
CA GLY A 219 -3.58 -11.08 -0.49
C GLY A 219 -2.10 -10.83 -0.78
N PRO A 220 -1.59 -11.24 -1.97
CA PRO A 220 -0.20 -10.96 -2.35
C PRO A 220 0.12 -9.45 -2.46
N LEU A 221 -0.86 -8.62 -2.86
CA LEU A 221 -0.68 -7.17 -2.96
C LEU A 221 -0.59 -6.50 -1.58
N LEU A 222 -1.34 -7.00 -0.59
CA LEU A 222 -1.25 -6.58 0.80
C LEU A 222 0.11 -6.94 1.39
N GLU A 223 0.66 -8.12 1.10
CA GLU A 223 2.02 -8.51 1.51
C GLU A 223 3.11 -7.61 0.91
N GLN A 224 2.95 -7.26 -0.36
CA GLN A 224 3.84 -6.28 -1.00
C GLN A 224 3.70 -4.90 -0.35
N LEU A 225 2.48 -4.43 -0.08
CA LEU A 225 2.25 -3.16 0.64
C LEU A 225 2.88 -3.15 2.04
N GLU A 226 2.74 -4.24 2.81
CA GLU A 226 3.40 -4.43 4.11
C GLU A 226 4.91 -4.25 3.97
N THR A 227 5.50 -4.95 3.00
CA THR A 227 6.94 -4.91 2.73
C THR A 227 7.40 -3.50 2.36
N ARG A 228 6.68 -2.82 1.47
CA ARG A 228 6.96 -1.41 1.10
C ARG A 228 6.91 -0.49 2.33
N MET A 229 5.88 -0.61 3.16
CA MET A 229 5.76 0.18 4.39
C MET A 229 6.89 -0.08 5.37
N MET A 230 7.29 -1.34 5.51
CA MET A 230 8.42 -1.71 6.36
C MET A 230 9.75 -1.14 5.84
N LYS A 231 9.97 -1.13 4.53
CA LYS A 231 11.18 -0.57 3.90
C LYS A 231 11.20 0.96 3.99
N LEU A 232 10.09 1.60 3.69
CA LEU A 232 9.92 3.06 3.83
C LEU A 232 10.13 3.50 5.28
N SER A 233 9.61 2.76 6.25
CA SER A 233 9.85 3.04 7.67
C SER A 233 11.29 2.83 8.10
N ALA A 234 12.06 2.02 7.37
CA ALA A 234 13.49 1.82 7.59
C ALA A 234 14.37 2.82 6.81
N GLY A 235 13.77 3.79 6.10
CA GLY A 235 14.46 4.83 5.34
C GLY A 235 14.72 4.50 3.87
N ASP A 236 14.24 3.37 3.36
CA ASP A 236 14.28 3.09 1.92
C ASP A 236 13.08 3.74 1.23
N PHE A 237 13.32 4.93 0.66
CA PHE A 237 12.32 5.67 -0.13
C PHE A 237 12.41 5.35 -1.62
N THR A 238 13.49 4.73 -2.07
CA THR A 238 13.79 4.52 -3.50
C THR A 238 12.87 3.50 -4.17
N GLY A 239 12.23 2.64 -3.36
CA GLY A 239 11.36 1.58 -3.86
C GLY A 239 12.12 0.43 -4.51
N VAL A 240 13.41 0.23 -4.19
CA VAL A 240 14.20 -0.91 -4.68
C VAL A 240 13.54 -2.25 -4.35
N SER A 241 12.80 -2.34 -3.25
CA SER A 241 12.01 -3.53 -2.93
C SER A 241 10.97 -3.92 -4.00
N ASP A 242 10.47 -2.96 -4.79
CA ASP A 242 9.57 -3.24 -5.92
C ASP A 242 10.32 -3.80 -7.13
N PHE A 243 11.53 -3.29 -7.37
CA PHE A 243 12.41 -3.80 -8.42
C PHE A 243 12.86 -5.23 -8.15
N LEU A 244 13.14 -5.57 -6.89
CA LEU A 244 13.62 -6.89 -6.47
C LEU A 244 12.55 -7.99 -6.46
N GLN A 245 11.30 -7.66 -6.81
CA GLN A 245 10.29 -8.69 -6.98
C GLN A 245 10.69 -9.60 -8.15
N PRO A 246 10.62 -10.95 -8.02
CA PRO A 246 11.14 -11.87 -9.02
C PRO A 246 10.65 -11.59 -10.45
N PHE A 247 9.33 -11.39 -10.62
CA PHE A 247 8.75 -11.13 -11.94
C PHE A 247 9.16 -9.79 -12.55
N VAL A 248 9.59 -8.81 -11.73
CA VAL A 248 10.12 -7.52 -12.19
C VAL A 248 11.58 -7.66 -12.57
N ALA A 249 12.41 -8.23 -11.68
CA ALA A 249 13.83 -8.45 -11.90
C ALA A 249 14.12 -9.37 -13.10
N GLU A 250 13.27 -10.38 -13.33
CA GLU A 250 13.38 -11.25 -14.51
C GLU A 250 13.13 -10.51 -15.83
N ARG A 251 12.28 -9.47 -15.81
CA ARG A 251 11.95 -8.66 -16.99
C ARG A 251 12.90 -7.47 -17.17
N LEU A 252 13.48 -6.96 -16.09
CA LEU A 252 14.36 -5.79 -16.08
C LEU A 252 15.82 -6.18 -15.81
N GLY A 253 16.67 -6.08 -16.82
CA GLY A 253 18.13 -6.28 -16.72
C GLY A 253 18.89 -5.02 -16.29
N ILE A 254 18.42 -4.32 -15.26
CA ILE A 254 19.04 -3.07 -14.75
C ILE A 254 19.74 -3.29 -13.42
N LYS A 255 20.60 -2.35 -13.02
CA LYS A 255 21.25 -2.35 -11.70
C LYS A 255 20.33 -1.70 -10.67
N GLU A 256 20.37 -2.16 -9.42
CA GLU A 256 19.61 -1.54 -8.32
C GLU A 256 19.86 -0.04 -8.17
N ALA A 257 21.12 0.40 -8.33
CA ALA A 257 21.51 1.81 -8.25
C ALA A 257 20.88 2.70 -9.34
N SER A 258 20.31 2.10 -10.39
CA SER A 258 19.57 2.82 -11.44
C SER A 258 18.07 2.92 -11.13
N TRP A 259 17.58 2.38 -10.02
CA TRP A 259 16.17 2.43 -9.63
C TRP A 259 15.91 3.50 -8.56
N ASN A 260 15.02 4.44 -8.84
CA ASN A 260 14.69 5.51 -7.90
C ASN A 260 13.25 6.02 -8.07
N ASN A 261 12.42 5.86 -7.05
CA ASN A 261 11.05 6.40 -6.97
C ASN A 261 10.92 7.61 -6.02
N ALA A 262 12.02 8.06 -5.41
CA ALA A 262 11.97 9.01 -4.29
C ALA A 262 12.17 10.47 -4.70
N PHE A 263 13.19 10.74 -5.52
CA PHE A 263 13.64 12.10 -5.83
C PHE A 263 14.29 12.19 -7.21
N ASN A 264 14.38 13.40 -7.75
CA ASN A 264 15.20 13.68 -8.92
C ASN A 264 16.44 14.47 -8.47
N GLU A 265 17.63 13.88 -8.65
CA GLU A 265 18.90 14.54 -8.32
C GLU A 265 19.43 15.33 -9.51
N TRP A 266 20.22 16.36 -9.23
CA TRP A 266 21.00 17.02 -10.27
C TRP A 266 22.04 16.07 -10.84
N HIS A 267 22.21 16.10 -12.16
CA HIS A 267 23.24 15.29 -12.79
C HIS A 267 24.66 15.82 -12.52
N PHE A 268 24.79 17.14 -12.40
CA PHE A 268 26.03 17.85 -12.10
C PHE A 268 25.76 19.00 -11.13
N ASP A 269 26.64 19.16 -10.13
CA ASP A 269 26.53 20.23 -9.13
C ASP A 269 26.70 21.62 -9.75
N GLU A 270 27.50 21.72 -10.82
CA GLU A 270 27.69 22.98 -11.56
C GLU A 270 26.40 23.42 -12.27
N GLU A 271 25.63 22.48 -12.83
CA GLU A 271 24.33 22.77 -13.44
C GLU A 271 23.33 23.24 -12.37
N ALA A 272 23.36 22.63 -11.17
CA ALA A 272 22.54 23.04 -10.04
C ALA A 272 22.87 24.46 -9.56
N ALA A 273 24.16 24.78 -9.40
CA ALA A 273 24.64 26.09 -9.00
C ALA A 273 24.29 27.16 -10.04
N ALA A 274 24.48 26.87 -11.34
CA ALA A 274 24.12 27.77 -12.42
C ALA A 274 22.61 28.05 -12.46
N PHE A 275 21.78 27.03 -12.26
CA PHE A 275 20.33 27.19 -12.19
C PHE A 275 19.92 28.07 -11.00
N GLY A 276 20.51 27.87 -9.82
CA GLY A 276 20.22 28.67 -8.62
C GLY A 276 20.54 30.16 -8.74
N LEU A 277 21.45 30.55 -9.64
CA LEU A 277 21.72 31.96 -9.95
C LEU A 277 20.63 32.59 -10.83
N VAL A 278 19.95 31.79 -11.65
CA VAL A 278 18.96 32.24 -12.64
C VAL A 278 17.54 32.18 -12.09
N CYS A 279 17.26 31.25 -11.18
CA CYS A 279 15.91 30.98 -10.69
C CYS A 279 15.89 30.76 -9.18
N ASN A 280 15.02 31.50 -8.50
CA ASN A 280 14.63 31.26 -7.11
C ASN A 280 13.13 30.90 -7.05
N PRO A 281 12.76 29.65 -7.36
CA PRO A 281 11.36 29.28 -7.41
C PRO A 281 10.73 29.33 -6.01
N THR A 282 9.53 29.89 -5.94
CA THR A 282 8.72 29.86 -4.70
C THR A 282 8.20 28.46 -4.49
N VAL A 283 8.67 27.80 -3.44
CA VAL A 283 8.19 26.46 -3.07
C VAL A 283 6.80 26.59 -2.44
N THR A 284 5.84 25.87 -3.01
CA THR A 284 4.43 25.88 -2.59
C THR A 284 4.09 24.79 -1.58
N SER A 285 4.96 23.80 -1.35
CA SER A 285 4.75 22.73 -0.37
C SER A 285 6.05 22.28 0.30
N ASP A 286 6.02 22.18 1.63
CA ASP A 286 7.14 21.68 2.46
C ASP A 286 7.07 20.17 2.73
N ASP A 287 5.99 19.51 2.29
CA ASP A 287 5.82 18.07 2.54
C ASP A 287 6.57 17.24 1.50
N PRO A 288 7.51 16.38 1.91
CA PRO A 288 8.18 15.50 0.97
C PRO A 288 7.19 14.57 0.29
N PHE A 289 7.45 14.23 -0.96
CA PHE A 289 6.59 13.35 -1.75
C PHE A 289 6.44 11.93 -1.15
N TRP A 290 7.35 11.52 -0.27
CA TRP A 290 7.28 10.28 0.52
C TRP A 290 6.57 10.44 1.88
N CYS A 291 6.08 11.64 2.19
CA CYS A 291 5.30 11.93 3.39
C CYS A 291 3.86 11.42 3.19
N ILE A 292 3.54 10.30 3.84
CA ILE A 292 2.19 9.70 3.83
C ILE A 292 1.26 10.41 4.84
N SER A 293 1.71 11.48 5.50
CA SER A 293 1.04 12.07 6.66
C SER A 293 -0.39 12.56 6.32
N ASP A 294 -1.34 12.05 7.10
CA ASP A 294 -2.76 12.41 7.23
C ASP A 294 -3.64 12.48 5.97
N GLN A 295 -3.52 11.47 5.11
CA GLN A 295 -4.42 11.25 3.96
C GLN A 295 -5.86 10.79 4.34
N HIS A 296 -6.26 10.98 5.60
CA HIS A 296 -7.50 10.42 6.16
C HIS A 296 -8.78 11.19 5.78
N ILE A 297 -8.65 12.38 5.17
CA ILE A 297 -9.81 13.14 4.70
C ILE A 297 -10.15 12.65 3.30
N MET A 298 -11.14 11.74 3.20
CA MET A 298 -11.57 11.10 1.95
C MET A 298 -12.16 12.04 0.88
N SER A 299 -12.23 13.36 1.13
CA SER A 299 -12.67 14.38 0.17
C SER A 299 -11.61 15.48 0.00
N GLU A 300 -10.83 15.41 -1.08
CA GLU A 300 -10.05 16.51 -1.67
C GLU A 300 -9.24 15.90 -2.84
N SER A 301 -9.31 16.54 -4.00
CA SER A 301 -8.52 16.23 -5.19
C SER A 301 -7.05 16.50 -4.93
N GLY A 302 -6.14 15.68 -5.47
CA GLY A 302 -4.69 15.91 -5.33
C GLY A 302 -4.02 15.08 -4.24
N ARG A 303 -4.59 13.91 -3.89
CA ARG A 303 -3.95 13.01 -2.92
C ARG A 303 -2.75 12.31 -3.52
N ASN A 304 -1.78 12.04 -2.67
CA ASN A 304 -0.66 11.18 -3.02
C ASN A 304 -1.03 9.69 -2.89
N LYS A 305 -1.08 9.02 -4.03
CA LYS A 305 -1.43 7.61 -4.25
C LYS A 305 -0.21 6.75 -4.63
N SER A 306 1.00 7.31 -4.53
CA SER A 306 2.22 6.66 -5.00
C SER A 306 2.45 5.27 -4.45
N ILE A 307 2.11 5.05 -3.19
CA ILE A 307 2.28 3.75 -2.55
C ILE A 307 1.41 2.63 -3.17
N PHE A 308 0.32 3.01 -3.83
CA PHE A 308 -0.62 2.10 -4.47
C PHE A 308 -0.31 1.86 -5.94
N MET A 309 0.82 2.35 -6.45
CA MET A 309 1.26 2.05 -7.81
C MET A 309 2.04 0.74 -7.87
N PHE A 310 1.58 -0.19 -8.70
CA PHE A 310 2.14 -1.53 -8.79
C PHE A 310 2.57 -1.85 -10.22
N LEU A 311 3.60 -2.68 -10.32
CA LEU A 311 4.06 -3.29 -11.56
C LEU A 311 3.34 -4.63 -11.71
N PHE A 312 2.77 -4.85 -12.88
CA PHE A 312 2.13 -6.10 -13.27
C PHE A 312 2.78 -6.64 -14.53
N PRO A 313 2.89 -7.96 -14.70
CA PRO A 313 3.33 -8.53 -15.98
C PRO A 313 2.25 -8.26 -17.04
N ARG A 314 2.55 -7.42 -18.05
CA ARG A 314 1.69 -7.28 -19.23
C ARG A 314 1.81 -8.52 -20.09
N ASN A 315 3.04 -9.00 -20.26
CA ASN A 315 3.44 -10.23 -20.92
C ASN A 315 4.88 -10.58 -20.48
N ASP A 316 5.52 -11.53 -21.15
CA ASP A 316 6.88 -11.97 -20.83
C ASP A 316 7.95 -10.88 -21.04
N ARG A 317 7.59 -9.76 -21.67
CA ARG A 317 8.51 -8.72 -22.15
C ARG A 317 8.28 -7.35 -21.54
N TYR A 318 7.02 -7.03 -21.23
CA TYR A 318 6.61 -5.70 -20.77
C TYR A 318 5.94 -5.78 -19.40
N LEU A 319 6.17 -4.74 -18.62
CA LEU A 319 5.42 -4.44 -17.42
C LEU A 319 4.28 -3.48 -17.74
N SER A 320 3.24 -3.57 -16.91
CA SER A 320 2.13 -2.63 -16.82
C SER A 320 2.22 -1.91 -15.48
N VAL A 321 1.95 -0.61 -15.48
CA VAL A 321 1.87 0.17 -14.24
C VAL A 321 0.39 0.44 -13.98
N CYS A 322 -0.13 -0.04 -12.85
CA CYS A 322 -1.53 0.13 -12.49
C CYS A 322 -1.69 0.53 -11.01
N PRO A 323 -2.67 1.37 -10.65
CA PRO A 323 -3.02 1.59 -9.27
C PRO A 323 -3.85 0.41 -8.74
N ILE A 324 -3.70 0.04 -7.46
CA ILE A 324 -4.57 -0.99 -6.85
C ILE A 324 -5.76 -0.40 -6.07
N VAL A 325 -5.88 0.92 -6.07
CA VAL A 325 -6.99 1.71 -5.51
C VAL A 325 -7.55 2.65 -6.56
N PRO A 326 -8.80 3.13 -6.42
CA PRO A 326 -9.32 4.19 -7.28
C PRO A 326 -8.49 5.47 -7.15
N VAL A 327 -8.29 6.10 -8.31
CA VAL A 327 -7.55 7.35 -8.48
C VAL A 327 -8.49 8.39 -9.07
N ASN A 328 -8.49 9.59 -8.49
CA ASN A 328 -9.27 10.71 -8.99
C ASN A 328 -8.40 11.63 -9.87
N GLN A 329 -9.04 12.43 -10.71
CA GLN A 329 -8.37 13.50 -11.44
C GLN A 329 -7.60 14.42 -10.45
N GLY A 330 -6.37 14.75 -10.82
CA GLY A 330 -5.46 15.59 -10.05
C GLY A 330 -4.63 14.83 -8.99
N ASP A 331 -4.99 13.59 -8.65
CA ASP A 331 -4.21 12.77 -7.72
C ASP A 331 -2.79 12.56 -8.23
N ILE A 332 -1.87 12.53 -7.27
CA ILE A 332 -0.44 12.39 -7.46
C ILE A 332 -0.09 10.90 -7.38
N LEU A 333 0.51 10.32 -8.41
CA LEU A 333 0.73 8.89 -8.53
C LEU A 333 2.16 8.44 -8.25
N GLY A 334 3.11 9.36 -8.10
CA GLY A 334 4.52 8.99 -7.98
C GLY A 334 5.44 9.98 -8.66
N LEU A 335 6.72 9.69 -8.58
CA LEU A 335 7.77 10.41 -9.26
C LEU A 335 8.16 9.70 -10.56
N PHE A 336 8.38 10.47 -11.62
CA PHE A 336 9.01 9.99 -12.85
C PHE A 336 10.53 10.13 -12.68
N ALA A 337 11.22 9.00 -12.69
CA ALA A 337 12.62 8.93 -12.32
C ALA A 337 13.53 9.50 -13.41
N GLY A 338 14.65 10.06 -12.99
CA GLY A 338 15.65 10.70 -13.84
C GLY A 338 16.51 11.69 -13.05
N THR A 339 17.50 12.25 -13.71
CA THR A 339 18.36 13.31 -13.17
C THR A 339 18.01 14.66 -13.81
N ILE A 340 17.98 15.72 -13.02
CA ILE A 340 17.75 17.08 -13.48
C ILE A 340 18.97 17.60 -14.23
N ARG A 341 18.73 18.27 -15.36
CA ARG A 341 19.73 18.88 -16.23
C ARG A 341 19.43 20.36 -16.43
N PHE A 342 20.48 21.18 -16.47
CA PHE A 342 20.41 22.58 -16.90
C PHE A 342 21.44 22.84 -18.01
N SER A 343 21.08 22.46 -19.23
CA SER A 343 21.97 22.53 -20.41
C SER A 343 21.17 22.64 -21.71
N ASP A 344 21.80 23.19 -22.74
CA ASP A 344 21.26 23.26 -24.12
C ASP A 344 21.29 21.89 -24.83
N ASP A 345 22.05 20.91 -24.30
CA ASP A 345 22.24 19.57 -24.88
C ASP A 345 21.07 18.61 -24.61
N PHE A 346 19.85 19.05 -24.91
CA PHE A 346 18.64 18.27 -24.66
C PHE A 346 18.60 16.96 -25.47
N ASP A 347 18.49 15.82 -24.78
CA ASP A 347 18.33 14.50 -25.40
C ASP A 347 16.86 14.25 -25.77
N ARG A 348 16.57 14.10 -27.07
CA ARG A 348 15.21 13.86 -27.57
C ARG A 348 14.62 12.50 -27.19
N LEU A 349 15.46 11.50 -26.96
CA LEU A 349 15.01 10.16 -26.59
C LEU A 349 14.70 10.12 -25.10
N TYR A 350 15.61 10.62 -24.28
CA TYR A 350 15.60 10.45 -22.81
C TYR A 350 15.26 11.72 -22.02
N GLY A 351 14.97 12.82 -22.71
CA GLY A 351 14.67 14.10 -22.10
C GLY A 351 13.17 14.35 -21.93
N ILE A 352 12.79 14.90 -20.77
CA ILE A 352 11.49 15.56 -20.54
C ILE A 352 11.76 17.04 -20.34
N ARG A 353 11.14 17.91 -21.14
CA ARG A 353 11.34 19.37 -21.03
C ARG A 353 10.73 19.89 -19.73
N GLY A 354 11.46 20.76 -19.07
CA GLY A 354 11.02 21.51 -17.90
C GLY A 354 10.42 22.87 -18.25
N PRO A 355 9.99 23.63 -17.23
CA PRO A 355 9.38 24.94 -17.41
C PRO A 355 10.33 26.04 -17.92
N PHE A 356 11.65 25.79 -17.96
CA PHE A 356 12.66 26.75 -18.43
C PHE A 356 13.44 26.21 -19.64
N GLU A 357 13.93 27.11 -20.49
CA GLU A 357 14.51 26.82 -21.82
C GLU A 357 15.68 25.80 -21.81
N LYS A 358 16.39 25.67 -20.68
CA LYS A 358 17.50 24.72 -20.49
C LYS A 358 17.26 23.68 -19.40
N LEU A 359 16.13 23.75 -18.68
CA LEU A 359 15.80 22.80 -17.63
C LEU A 359 15.10 21.59 -18.24
N TRP A 360 15.61 20.40 -17.97
CA TRP A 360 15.00 19.16 -18.43
C TRP A 360 15.39 17.98 -17.54
N LEU A 361 14.61 16.90 -17.60
CA LEU A 361 14.87 15.67 -16.87
C LEU A 361 15.46 14.64 -17.82
N ASP A 362 16.61 14.09 -17.49
CA ASP A 362 17.28 13.00 -18.19
C ASP A 362 17.01 11.66 -17.48
N TYR A 363 16.22 10.78 -18.10
CA TYR A 363 15.98 9.43 -17.57
C TYR A 363 16.86 8.35 -18.24
N SER A 364 17.96 8.75 -18.89
CA SER A 364 18.83 7.81 -19.61
C SER A 364 19.63 6.85 -18.72
N GLN A 365 19.79 7.14 -17.43
CA GLN A 365 20.58 6.32 -16.48
C GLN A 365 19.77 5.84 -15.27
N VAL A 366 18.70 6.56 -14.93
CA VAL A 366 17.86 6.32 -13.76
C VAL A 366 16.44 6.08 -14.23
N THR A 367 15.82 5.04 -13.70
CA THR A 367 14.47 4.60 -13.99
C THR A 367 13.74 4.26 -12.69
N GLY A 368 12.46 3.95 -12.78
CA GLY A 368 11.61 3.68 -11.64
C GLY A 368 10.29 3.06 -12.09
N THR A 369 9.37 2.90 -11.13
CA THR A 369 8.05 2.30 -11.36
C THR A 369 7.32 3.05 -12.47
N LEU A 370 7.29 4.39 -12.40
CA LEU A 370 6.55 5.20 -13.35
C LEU A 370 7.26 5.43 -14.69
N ASN A 371 8.53 5.05 -14.82
CA ASN A 371 9.19 5.01 -16.12
C ASN A 371 8.69 3.82 -16.95
N GLN A 372 8.06 2.82 -16.31
CA GLN A 372 7.50 1.64 -17.00
C GLN A 372 6.07 1.86 -17.54
N MET A 373 5.51 3.06 -17.38
CA MET A 373 4.17 3.38 -17.88
C MET A 373 4.08 3.18 -19.39
N LYS A 374 2.87 2.87 -19.86
CA LYS A 374 2.61 2.87 -21.30
C LYS A 374 2.72 4.31 -21.82
N VAL A 375 3.10 4.44 -23.08
CA VAL A 375 3.25 5.73 -23.76
C VAL A 375 2.39 5.74 -25.02
N SER A 376 1.58 6.79 -25.19
CA SER A 376 0.80 7.05 -26.41
C SER A 376 1.37 8.23 -27.20
N GLN A 377 1.14 8.22 -28.50
CA GLN A 377 1.44 9.35 -29.38
C GLN A 377 0.33 10.42 -29.37
N HIS A 378 -0.88 10.07 -28.92
CA HIS A 378 -2.04 10.98 -28.92
C HIS A 378 -2.42 11.36 -27.49
N SER A 379 -2.52 12.66 -27.22
CA SER A 379 -2.88 13.21 -25.90
C SER A 379 -4.24 12.72 -25.38
N GLU A 380 -5.21 12.48 -26.26
CA GLU A 380 -6.58 12.06 -25.90
C GLU A 380 -6.63 10.68 -25.22
N GLU A 381 -5.66 9.81 -25.53
CA GLU A 381 -5.56 8.48 -24.94
C GLU A 381 -4.99 8.53 -23.52
N ALA A 382 -4.17 9.53 -23.21
CA ALA A 382 -3.48 9.62 -21.94
C ALA A 382 -4.47 9.74 -20.76
N ASN A 383 -4.17 9.02 -19.68
CA ASN A 383 -4.89 9.15 -18.40
C ASN A 383 -4.02 9.78 -17.31
N VAL A 384 -2.74 10.01 -17.59
CA VAL A 384 -1.80 10.69 -16.70
C VAL A 384 -0.93 11.69 -17.47
N GLN A 385 -0.37 12.67 -16.77
CA GLN A 385 0.60 13.64 -17.28
C GLN A 385 1.81 13.76 -16.36
N LEU A 386 2.94 14.19 -16.91
CA LEU A 386 4.12 14.59 -16.14
C LEU A 386 3.97 16.05 -15.73
N HIS A 387 4.30 16.37 -14.48
CA HIS A 387 4.16 17.70 -13.92
C HIS A 387 5.43 18.09 -13.14
N TRP A 388 5.98 19.27 -13.44
CA TRP A 388 7.18 19.78 -12.79
C TRP A 388 6.83 20.53 -11.51
N GLU A 389 7.44 20.15 -10.39
CA GLU A 389 7.15 20.73 -9.08
C GLU A 389 8.44 21.14 -8.37
N PRO A 390 8.52 22.39 -7.87
CA PRO A 390 9.62 22.81 -7.03
C PRO A 390 9.45 22.22 -5.63
N VAL A 391 10.52 21.68 -5.06
CA VAL A 391 10.54 21.08 -3.72
C VAL A 391 11.70 21.64 -2.90
N LYS A 392 11.54 21.75 -1.58
CA LYS A 392 12.68 22.00 -0.69
C LYS A 392 13.40 20.70 -0.40
N LYS A 393 14.69 20.64 -0.72
CA LYS A 393 15.60 19.62 -0.20
C LYS A 393 16.25 20.16 1.06
N GLN A 394 16.18 19.41 2.15
CA GLN A 394 16.90 19.73 3.38
C GLN A 394 18.14 18.85 3.44
N GLU A 395 19.31 19.48 3.28
CA GLU A 395 20.63 18.82 3.41
C GLU A 395 21.47 19.64 4.39
N ASP A 396 22.05 18.98 5.40
CA ASP A 396 23.05 19.55 6.32
C ASP A 396 22.79 20.99 6.79
N LYS A 397 21.54 21.24 7.23
CA LYS A 397 21.02 22.52 7.75
C LYS A 397 20.77 23.63 6.73
N ALA A 398 21.07 23.42 5.45
CA ALA A 398 20.68 24.31 4.36
C ALA A 398 19.42 23.79 3.66
N THR A 399 18.54 24.71 3.24
CA THR A 399 17.38 24.38 2.40
C THR A 399 17.65 24.90 1.00
N HIS A 400 17.75 23.98 0.04
CA HIS A 400 17.91 24.29 -1.37
C HIS A 400 16.63 23.92 -2.11
N VAL A 401 16.26 24.73 -3.11
CA VAL A 401 15.12 24.40 -3.97
C VAL A 401 15.61 23.45 -5.06
N SER A 402 14.99 22.27 -5.13
CA SER A 402 15.15 21.31 -6.22
C SER A 402 13.87 21.21 -7.02
N TRP A 403 13.89 20.41 -8.08
CA TRP A 403 12.72 20.07 -8.88
C TRP A 403 12.46 18.57 -8.82
N ILE A 404 11.19 18.20 -8.86
CA ILE A 404 10.76 16.85 -9.16
C ILE A 404 9.83 16.84 -10.37
N VAL A 405 9.75 15.69 -11.01
CA VAL A 405 8.74 15.42 -12.04
C VAL A 405 7.73 14.43 -11.46
N SER A 406 6.59 14.93 -11.01
CA SER A 406 5.49 14.10 -10.51
C SER A 406 4.63 13.58 -11.66
N VAL A 407 3.95 12.47 -11.44
CA VAL A 407 2.93 11.95 -12.35
C VAL A 407 1.58 12.23 -11.75
N ARG A 408 0.70 12.90 -12.50
CA ARG A 408 -0.64 13.28 -12.06
C ARG A 408 -1.72 12.67 -12.95
N ALA A 409 -2.82 12.27 -12.33
CA ALA A 409 -3.97 11.74 -13.05
C ALA A 409 -4.73 12.86 -13.78
N LEU A 410 -5.01 12.65 -15.07
CA LEU A 410 -5.81 13.55 -15.91
C LEU A 410 -7.31 13.30 -15.78
N LYS A 411 -7.69 12.08 -15.43
CA LYS A 411 -9.07 11.60 -15.28
C LYS A 411 -9.13 10.55 -14.18
N ALA A 412 -10.34 10.11 -13.84
CA ALA A 412 -10.49 8.97 -12.92
C ALA A 412 -9.87 7.71 -13.54
N ILE A 413 -9.12 6.95 -12.73
CA ILE A 413 -8.48 5.70 -13.13
C ILE A 413 -8.96 4.60 -12.18
N MET A 414 -9.50 3.52 -12.74
CA MET A 414 -10.00 2.40 -11.97
C MET A 414 -8.85 1.56 -11.40
N PRO A 415 -9.06 0.83 -10.29
CA PRO A 415 -8.10 -0.17 -9.85
C PRO A 415 -7.72 -1.11 -11.00
N PHE A 416 -6.43 -1.39 -11.14
CA PHE A 416 -5.80 -2.24 -12.15
C PHE A 416 -5.89 -1.74 -13.59
N GLU A 417 -6.48 -0.56 -13.82
CA GLU A 417 -6.39 0.12 -15.11
C GLU A 417 -4.95 0.59 -15.34
N GLU A 418 -4.42 0.26 -16.50
CA GLU A 418 -3.06 0.64 -16.87
C GLU A 418 -2.95 2.15 -17.08
N ILE A 419 -1.92 2.75 -16.50
CA ILE A 419 -1.65 4.17 -16.72
C ILE A 419 -0.82 4.40 -17.98
N LEU A 420 -1.20 5.45 -18.70
CA LEU A 420 -0.75 5.81 -20.02
C LEU A 420 -0.47 7.31 -20.05
N ARG A 421 0.79 7.67 -20.33
CA ARG A 421 1.19 9.07 -20.56
C ARG A 421 1.33 9.35 -22.04
N GLU A 422 1.26 10.62 -22.40
CA GLU A 422 1.67 11.08 -23.72
C GLU A 422 3.20 11.07 -23.87
N ALA A 423 3.68 10.73 -25.07
CA ALA A 423 5.05 10.96 -25.47
C ALA A 423 5.20 12.42 -25.96
N PRO A 424 6.11 13.21 -25.39
CA PRO A 424 6.37 14.56 -25.89
C PRO A 424 6.94 14.55 -27.32
N GLN A 425 7.57 13.43 -27.73
CA GLN A 425 8.28 13.28 -29.00
C GLN A 425 8.09 11.87 -29.56
N LYS A 426 8.12 11.75 -30.89
CA LYS A 426 7.92 10.48 -31.61
C LYS A 426 9.03 9.47 -31.29
N GLU A 427 10.26 9.94 -31.15
CA GLU A 427 11.43 9.15 -30.81
C GLU A 427 11.24 8.46 -29.45
N GLN A 428 10.68 9.19 -28.48
CA GLN A 428 10.37 8.64 -27.17
C GLN A 428 9.24 7.61 -27.23
N TYR A 429 8.19 7.85 -28.02
CA TYR A 429 7.15 6.85 -28.25
C TYR A 429 7.74 5.54 -28.80
N LEU A 430 8.57 5.63 -29.85
CA LEU A 430 9.23 4.46 -30.46
C LEU A 430 10.15 3.73 -29.48
N LEU A 431 10.87 4.45 -28.62
CA LEU A 431 11.70 3.87 -27.56
C LEU A 431 10.85 3.03 -26.61
N HIS A 432 9.69 3.53 -26.17
CA HIS A 432 8.80 2.81 -25.26
C HIS A 432 8.04 1.65 -25.91
N GLN A 433 8.00 1.56 -27.24
CA GLN A 433 7.51 0.37 -27.95
C GLN A 433 8.56 -0.75 -28.06
N SER A 434 9.84 -0.48 -27.80
CA SER A 434 10.93 -1.44 -28.03
C SER A 434 11.09 -2.41 -26.85
N GLU A 435 11.05 -3.71 -27.14
CA GLU A 435 11.35 -4.76 -26.16
C GLU A 435 12.77 -4.61 -25.58
N LYS A 436 13.75 -4.27 -26.43
CA LYS A 436 15.14 -4.11 -26.01
C LYS A 436 15.25 -3.03 -24.92
N PHE A 437 14.57 -1.90 -25.13
CA PHE A 437 14.57 -0.81 -24.17
C PHE A 437 13.71 -1.14 -22.94
N ALA A 438 12.60 -1.87 -23.09
CA ALA A 438 11.81 -2.34 -21.96
C ALA A 438 12.65 -3.20 -20.99
N ARG A 439 13.46 -4.13 -21.50
CA ARG A 439 14.41 -4.91 -20.66
C ARG A 439 15.46 -4.05 -19.97
N GLN A 440 15.75 -2.87 -20.50
CA GLN A 440 16.69 -1.90 -19.93
C GLN A 440 15.97 -0.88 -19.03
N GLY A 441 14.70 -1.10 -18.68
CA GLY A 441 13.90 -0.14 -17.93
C GLY A 441 13.77 1.22 -18.64
N PHE A 442 13.85 1.21 -19.98
CA PHE A 442 13.87 2.37 -20.86
C PHE A 442 15.06 3.31 -20.67
N THR A 443 16.18 2.80 -20.15
CA THR A 443 17.46 3.52 -20.01
C THR A 443 18.43 3.23 -21.18
N LYS A 444 19.56 3.94 -21.23
CA LYS A 444 20.66 3.63 -22.16
C LYS A 444 21.37 2.37 -21.69
N SER A 445 21.57 1.43 -22.62
CA SER A 445 22.51 0.32 -22.44
C SER A 445 23.90 0.88 -22.12
N LYS A 446 24.53 0.42 -21.03
CA LYS A 446 25.98 0.55 -20.89
C LYS A 446 26.64 -0.35 -21.94
N ALA A 447 26.74 0.11 -23.18
CA ALA A 447 27.82 -0.37 -24.05
C ALA A 447 29.12 -0.01 -23.33
N ASN A 448 30.04 -0.98 -23.21
CA ASN A 448 31.33 -0.86 -22.55
C ASN A 448 32.03 0.49 -22.81
N TYR A 449 31.84 1.48 -21.94
CA TYR A 449 32.78 2.59 -21.78
C TYR A 449 34.03 2.02 -21.12
N GLY A 450 34.84 1.33 -21.91
CA GLY A 450 35.97 0.56 -21.42
C GLY A 450 36.44 -0.50 -22.41
N ARG A 451 36.69 -0.12 -23.66
CA ARG A 451 37.66 -0.71 -24.60
C ARG A 451 37.58 0.05 -25.91
N ASN A 452 38.36 1.12 -25.97
CA ASN A 452 39.14 1.56 -27.12
C ASN A 452 39.90 2.82 -26.68
N ALA A 453 40.86 2.58 -25.79
CA ALA A 453 42.04 3.42 -25.64
C ALA A 453 43.22 2.45 -25.74
N LEU A 454 43.67 2.24 -26.98
CA LEU A 454 45.05 1.94 -27.34
C LEU A 454 45.33 2.71 -28.62
#